data_AF-A0A437JLR0-F1
#
_entry.id   AF-A0A437JLR0-F1
#
_cell.length_a   1.000
_cell.length_b   1.000
_cell.length_c   1.000
_cell.angle_alpha   90.00
_cell.angle_beta   90.00
_cell.angle_gamma   90.00
#
_symmetry.space_group_name_H-M   'P 1'
#
loop_
_entity.id
_entity.type
_entity.pdbx_description
1 polymer ?
#
loop_
_entity_poly.entity_id
_entity_poly.type
_entity_poly.pdbx_seq_one_letter_code
_entity_poly.pdbx_strand_id
1 'polypeptide(L)'
;MLKSLLKLLPGKSSASEKTPDLVFQVSAPTHLEEPDSSVLDVAASLIVVEGLPAPDWRAVGSWVSSISDPAAQAKAWSDAEVAWLAHMQEALGPRYHLAQHEYAVLLSPLEPRVAAATVQFMTKTLSR
;
A
#
# COMPACT_ATOMS: atom_id res chain seq x y z
N MET A 1 -17.71 35.24 37.25
CA MET A 1 -17.96 35.27 35.79
C MET A 1 -16.99 34.30 35.12
N LEU A 2 -17.46 33.12 34.71
CA LEU A 2 -16.62 32.04 34.17
C LEU A 2 -17.26 31.51 32.87
N LYS A 3 -17.10 32.26 31.77
CA LYS A 3 -17.58 31.87 30.43
C LYS A 3 -16.66 32.45 29.36
N SER A 4 -15.60 31.73 28.99
CA SER A 4 -15.00 31.70 27.64
C SER A 4 -13.59 31.14 27.69
N LEU A 5 -13.46 29.83 27.53
CA LEU A 5 -12.17 29.18 27.19
C LEU A 5 -12.39 27.93 26.32
N LEU A 6 -13.48 27.91 25.53
CA LEU A 6 -13.89 26.81 24.64
C LEU A 6 -13.65 27.14 23.14
N LYS A 7 -12.57 27.87 22.81
CA LYS A 7 -12.28 28.32 21.44
C LYS A 7 -10.93 27.87 20.87
N LEU A 8 -10.42 26.71 21.30
CA LEU A 8 -9.20 26.12 20.72
C LEU A 8 -9.38 24.62 20.47
N LEU A 9 -10.40 24.27 19.68
CA LEU A 9 -10.40 23.01 18.95
C LEU A 9 -9.94 23.32 17.51
N PRO A 10 -8.79 22.79 17.06
CA PRO A 10 -8.41 22.89 15.66
C PRO A 10 -9.50 22.23 14.81
N GLY A 11 -9.99 23.02 13.85
CA GLY A 11 -11.04 22.67 12.94
C GLY A 11 -10.75 21.34 12.24
N LYS A 12 -11.77 20.48 12.32
CA LYS A 12 -12.03 19.30 11.50
C LYS A 12 -11.52 19.53 10.07
N SER A 13 -10.36 18.96 9.73
CA SER A 13 -9.97 18.84 8.32
C SER A 13 -10.94 17.87 7.65
N SER A 14 -11.85 18.44 6.88
CA SER A 14 -12.78 17.73 6.03
C SER A 14 -12.03 17.17 4.82
N ALA A 15 -11.33 16.06 5.01
CA ALA A 15 -11.10 15.10 3.94
C ALA A 15 -12.15 14.00 4.11
N SER A 16 -13.33 14.23 3.52
CA SER A 16 -14.34 13.20 3.37
C SER A 16 -13.91 12.24 2.26
N GLU A 17 -12.76 11.59 2.42
CA GLU A 17 -12.54 10.33 1.72
C GLU A 17 -13.50 9.32 2.34
N LYS A 18 -14.43 8.83 1.54
CA LYS A 18 -15.37 7.82 2.00
C LYS A 18 -14.52 6.61 2.38
N THR A 19 -14.65 6.16 3.63
CA THR A 19 -14.00 4.96 4.17
C THR A 19 -13.97 3.74 3.24
N PRO A 20 -15.00 3.44 2.40
CA PRO A 20 -14.91 2.35 1.42
C PRO A 20 -13.86 2.52 0.32
N ASP A 21 -13.41 3.74 0.00
CA ASP A 21 -12.47 3.95 -1.11
C ASP A 21 -11.01 3.63 -0.71
N LEU A 22 -10.73 3.54 0.60
CA LEU A 22 -9.38 3.28 1.12
C LEU A 22 -9.11 1.80 1.39
N VAL A 23 -10.14 0.95 1.41
CA VAL A 23 -10.02 -0.48 1.74
C VAL A 23 -10.48 -1.30 0.54
N PHE A 24 -9.62 -2.21 0.08
CA PHE A 24 -9.86 -2.96 -1.15
C PHE A 24 -9.36 -4.40 -1.07
N GLN A 25 -9.88 -5.21 -1.97
CA GLN A 25 -9.35 -6.52 -2.32
C GLN A 25 -8.68 -6.36 -3.67
N VAL A 26 -7.46 -6.87 -3.80
CA VAL A 26 -6.75 -6.91 -5.08
C VAL A 26 -6.51 -8.37 -5.45
N SER A 27 -6.74 -8.73 -6.70
CA SER A 27 -6.31 -10.04 -7.21
C SER A 27 -4.81 -9.99 -7.44
N ALA A 28 -4.08 -11.04 -7.08
CA ALA A 28 -2.64 -11.06 -7.21
C ALA A 28 -2.21 -10.90 -8.69
N PRO A 29 -1.58 -9.77 -9.06
CA PRO A 29 -1.15 -9.57 -10.43
C PRO A 29 -0.02 -10.54 -10.75
N THR A 30 -0.03 -11.08 -11.96
CA THR A 30 1.03 -11.98 -12.44
C THR A 30 2.17 -11.22 -13.11
N HIS A 31 1.91 -10.02 -13.62
CA HIS A 31 2.89 -9.22 -14.35
C HIS A 31 2.77 -7.73 -13.98
N LEU A 32 3.89 -7.02 -14.01
CA LEU A 32 3.95 -5.56 -13.98
C LEU A 32 4.64 -5.05 -15.24
N GLU A 33 4.07 -4.01 -15.82
CA GLU A 33 4.54 -3.38 -17.05
C GLU A 33 4.77 -1.90 -16.80
N GLU A 34 5.88 -1.39 -17.32
CA GLU A 34 6.15 0.04 -17.39
C GLU A 34 6.43 0.44 -18.85
N PRO A 35 5.97 1.60 -19.32
CA PRO A 35 6.19 2.04 -20.68
C PRO A 35 7.68 2.01 -21.04
N ASP A 36 7.97 1.48 -22.23
CA ASP A 36 9.34 1.36 -22.77
C ASP A 36 10.32 0.52 -21.92
N SER A 37 9.81 -0.31 -21.00
CA SER A 37 10.61 -1.22 -20.16
C SER A 37 10.28 -2.70 -20.41
N SER A 38 11.10 -3.56 -19.79
CA SER A 38 10.82 -5.00 -19.68
C SER A 38 9.61 -5.26 -18.77
N VAL A 39 8.97 -6.42 -18.94
CA VAL A 39 7.88 -6.89 -18.08
C VAL A 39 8.47 -7.64 -16.89
N LEU A 40 8.01 -7.35 -15.67
CA LEU A 40 8.31 -8.15 -14.49
C LEU A 40 7.26 -9.25 -14.35
N ASP A 41 7.69 -10.51 -14.39
CA ASP A 41 6.86 -11.64 -13.93
C ASP A 41 6.87 -11.65 -12.40
N VAL A 42 5.78 -11.18 -11.80
CA VAL A 42 5.64 -11.06 -10.34
C VAL A 42 5.70 -12.44 -9.72
N ALA A 43 4.96 -13.41 -10.25
CA ALA A 43 4.87 -14.74 -9.67
C ALA A 43 6.23 -15.47 -9.70
N ALA A 44 6.99 -15.32 -10.80
CA ALA A 44 8.35 -15.85 -10.90
C ALA A 44 9.36 -15.10 -10.02
N SER A 45 9.07 -13.84 -9.65
CA SER A 45 9.89 -13.04 -8.75
C SER A 45 9.59 -13.30 -7.26
N LEU A 46 8.68 -14.21 -6.93
CA LEU A 46 8.40 -14.63 -5.56
C LEU A 46 9.15 -15.90 -5.18
N ILE A 47 9.72 -15.90 -3.99
CA ILE A 47 10.23 -17.08 -3.29
C ILE A 47 9.28 -17.44 -2.14
N VAL A 48 9.27 -18.70 -1.73
CA VAL A 48 8.48 -19.15 -0.58
C VAL A 48 9.37 -19.22 0.65
N VAL A 49 9.02 -18.47 1.70
CA VAL A 49 9.71 -18.46 2.99
C VAL A 49 8.67 -18.77 4.07
N GLU A 50 8.85 -19.86 4.81
CA GLU A 50 7.90 -20.31 5.84
C GLU A 50 6.44 -20.45 5.33
N GLY A 51 6.27 -20.86 4.06
CA GLY A 51 4.96 -21.01 3.43
C GLY A 51 4.32 -19.69 2.97
N LEU A 52 5.01 -18.55 3.11
CA LEU A 52 4.53 -17.24 2.68
C LEU A 52 5.33 -16.73 1.46
N PRO A 53 4.68 -16.00 0.53
CA PRO A 53 5.36 -15.40 -0.60
C PRO A 53 6.23 -14.23 -0.12
N ALA A 54 7.53 -14.30 -0.36
CA ALA A 54 8.47 -13.20 -0.18
C ALA A 54 9.05 -12.82 -1.55
N PRO A 55 9.25 -11.54 -1.86
CA PRO A 55 9.78 -11.14 -3.15
C PRO A 55 11.30 -11.30 -3.19
N ASP A 56 11.84 -11.72 -4.33
CA ASP A 56 13.26 -11.57 -4.66
C ASP A 56 13.52 -10.09 -4.97
N TRP A 57 13.83 -9.32 -3.92
CA TRP A 57 14.10 -7.88 -4.04
C TRP A 57 15.26 -7.54 -4.98
N ARG A 58 16.18 -8.49 -5.24
CA ARG A 58 17.25 -8.28 -6.21
C ARG A 58 16.71 -8.34 -7.64
N ALA A 59 15.80 -9.27 -7.93
CA ALA A 59 15.14 -9.34 -9.24
C ALA A 59 14.28 -8.09 -9.49
N VAL A 60 13.46 -7.71 -8.51
CA VAL A 60 12.63 -6.49 -8.57
C VAL A 60 13.51 -5.25 -8.75
N GLY A 61 14.56 -5.10 -7.94
CA GLY A 61 15.47 -3.95 -8.05
C GLY A 61 16.21 -3.88 -9.37
N SER A 62 16.58 -5.03 -9.96
CA SER A 62 17.17 -5.08 -11.30
C SER A 62 16.18 -4.63 -12.37
N TRP A 63 14.92 -5.05 -12.29
CA TRP A 63 13.87 -4.63 -13.19
C TRP A 63 13.60 -3.12 -13.08
N VAL A 64 13.40 -2.60 -11.86
CA VAL A 64 13.17 -1.17 -11.65
C VAL A 64 14.34 -0.33 -12.19
N SER A 65 15.58 -0.76 -11.93
CA SER A 65 16.77 -0.04 -12.41
C SER A 65 16.91 0.00 -13.94
N SER A 66 16.17 -0.85 -14.67
CA SER A 66 16.15 -0.84 -16.14
C SER A 66 15.26 0.27 -16.71
N ILE A 67 14.36 0.85 -15.90
CA ILE A 67 13.46 1.92 -16.31
C ILE A 67 14.24 3.23 -16.38
N SER A 68 14.08 3.99 -17.45
CA SER A 68 14.89 5.20 -17.69
C SER A 68 14.44 6.43 -16.89
N ASP A 69 13.13 6.58 -16.66
CA ASP A 69 12.58 7.72 -15.92
C ASP A 69 12.57 7.46 -14.40
N PRO A 70 13.23 8.29 -13.58
CA PRO A 70 13.22 8.15 -12.12
C PRO A 70 11.82 8.21 -11.48
N ALA A 71 10.88 8.97 -12.06
CA ALA A 71 9.51 9.01 -11.55
C ALA A 71 8.79 7.67 -11.80
N ALA A 72 8.95 7.11 -13.00
CA ALA A 72 8.49 5.76 -13.31
C ALA A 72 9.17 4.69 -12.44
N GLN A 73 10.47 4.83 -12.11
CA GLN A 73 11.13 3.93 -11.16
C GLN A 73 10.48 3.93 -9.78
N ALA A 74 10.17 5.12 -9.24
CA ALA A 74 9.51 5.24 -7.95
C ALA A 74 8.12 4.59 -7.95
N LYS A 75 7.35 4.80 -9.02
CA LYS A 75 6.05 4.15 -9.21
C LYS A 75 6.19 2.63 -9.33
N ALA A 76 7.15 2.14 -10.10
CA ALA A 76 7.41 0.72 -10.30
C ALA A 76 7.74 -0.01 -8.99
N TRP A 77 8.47 0.66 -8.08
CA TRP A 77 8.66 0.14 -6.71
C TRP A 77 7.35 0.01 -5.95
N SER A 78 6.53 1.06 -5.91
CA SER A 78 5.22 1.02 -5.23
C SER A 78 4.31 -0.06 -5.81
N ASP A 79 4.29 -0.22 -7.13
CA ASP A 79 3.50 -1.26 -7.78
C ASP A 79 4.00 -2.67 -7.45
N ALA A 80 5.32 -2.87 -7.38
CA ALA A 80 5.92 -4.15 -6.96
C ALA A 80 5.59 -4.48 -5.51
N GLU A 81 5.58 -3.49 -4.61
CA GLU A 81 5.17 -3.66 -3.21
C GLU A 81 3.70 -4.06 -3.10
N VAL A 82 2.81 -3.35 -3.80
CA VAL A 82 1.37 -3.66 -3.80
C VAL A 82 1.10 -5.03 -4.43
N ALA A 83 1.79 -5.36 -5.53
CA ALA A 83 1.70 -6.65 -6.18
C ALA A 83 2.11 -7.78 -5.21
N TRP A 84 3.23 -7.64 -4.51
CA TRP A 84 3.64 -8.60 -3.49
C TRP A 84 2.59 -8.74 -2.37
N LEU A 85 2.07 -7.62 -1.86
CA LEU A 85 1.05 -7.64 -0.81
C LEU A 85 -0.26 -8.30 -1.27
N ALA A 86 -0.60 -8.24 -2.56
CA ALA A 86 -1.72 -8.99 -3.14
C ALA A 86 -1.51 -10.51 -3.04
N HIS A 87 -0.32 -11.00 -3.42
CA HIS A 87 0.03 -12.42 -3.26
C HIS A 87 0.05 -12.83 -1.78
N MET A 88 0.54 -11.96 -0.90
CA MET A 88 0.50 -12.19 0.54
C MET A 88 -0.93 -12.29 1.07
N GLN A 89 -1.84 -11.43 0.59
CA GLN A 89 -3.25 -11.47 0.97
C GLN A 89 -3.89 -12.81 0.59
N GLU A 90 -3.63 -13.33 -0.61
CA GLU A 90 -4.13 -14.64 -1.04
C GLU A 90 -3.58 -15.78 -0.16
N ALA A 91 -2.29 -15.73 0.19
CA ALA A 91 -1.66 -16.72 1.07
C ALA A 91 -2.19 -16.69 2.51
N LEU A 92 -2.49 -15.51 3.05
CA LEU A 92 -3.05 -15.34 4.40
C LEU A 92 -4.56 -15.61 4.48
N GLY A 93 -5.25 -15.56 3.34
CA GLY A 93 -6.64 -15.93 3.19
C GLY A 93 -7.63 -14.75 3.32
N PRO A 94 -8.94 -15.04 3.14
CA PRO A 94 -9.96 -14.03 2.80
C PRO A 94 -10.30 -13.05 3.94
N ARG A 95 -9.75 -13.26 5.14
CA ARG A 95 -9.92 -12.31 6.25
C ARG A 95 -9.02 -11.09 6.12
N TYR A 96 -7.96 -11.18 5.32
CA TYR A 96 -7.03 -10.09 5.10
C TYR A 96 -7.46 -9.23 3.91
N HIS A 97 -7.19 -7.93 4.01
CA HIS A 97 -7.44 -6.96 2.96
C HIS A 97 -6.37 -5.88 2.97
N LEU A 98 -6.26 -5.18 1.85
CA LEU A 98 -5.41 -4.01 1.73
C LEU A 98 -6.20 -2.75 2.09
N ALA A 99 -5.51 -1.83 2.74
CA ALA A 99 -5.92 -0.45 2.85
C ALA A 99 -4.77 0.45 2.38
N GLN A 100 -5.06 1.49 1.61
CA GLN A 100 -4.06 2.43 1.12
C GLN A 100 -4.51 3.86 1.35
N HIS A 101 -3.57 4.72 1.75
CA HIS A 101 -3.75 6.16 1.80
C HIS A 101 -2.40 6.82 1.51
N GLU A 102 -2.37 7.73 0.53
CA GLU A 102 -1.14 8.35 0.02
C GLU A 102 -0.06 7.30 -0.31
N TYR A 103 1.06 7.29 0.42
CA TYR A 103 2.21 6.39 0.25
C TYR A 103 2.21 5.21 1.22
N ALA A 104 1.19 5.06 2.09
CA ALA A 104 1.10 3.96 3.02
C ALA A 104 0.14 2.88 2.53
N VAL A 105 0.57 1.62 2.63
CA VAL A 105 -0.24 0.44 2.36
C VAL A 105 -0.26 -0.44 3.61
N LEU A 106 -1.43 -0.96 3.96
CA LEU A 106 -1.68 -1.80 5.12
C LEU A 106 -2.34 -3.11 4.68
N LEU A 107 -1.70 -4.24 4.92
CA LEU A 107 -2.32 -5.56 4.84
C LEU A 107 -2.75 -6.00 6.24
N SER A 108 -4.05 -6.15 6.48
CA SER A 108 -4.54 -6.51 7.82
C SER A 108 -5.88 -7.25 7.81
N PRO A 109 -6.21 -7.97 8.90
CA PRO A 109 -7.53 -8.57 9.10
C PRO A 109 -8.46 -7.68 9.95
N LEU A 110 -8.13 -6.39 10.10
CA LEU A 110 -8.90 -5.44 10.90
C LEU A 110 -10.29 -5.22 10.29
N GLU A 111 -11.23 -4.63 11.02
CA GLU A 111 -12.47 -4.17 10.38
C GLU A 111 -12.17 -3.00 9.42
N PRO A 112 -12.86 -2.86 8.28
CA PRO A 112 -12.54 -1.85 7.26
C PRO A 112 -12.42 -0.42 7.79
N ARG A 113 -13.29 -0.03 8.73
CA ARG A 113 -13.23 1.30 9.36
C ARG A 113 -11.96 1.52 10.19
N VAL A 114 -11.50 0.47 10.86
CA VAL A 114 -10.27 0.49 11.65
C VAL A 114 -9.06 0.50 10.73
N ALA A 115 -9.03 -0.35 9.70
CA ALA A 115 -7.96 -0.38 8.70
C ALA A 115 -7.77 0.99 8.03
N ALA A 116 -8.85 1.65 7.61
CA ALA A 116 -8.82 2.99 7.02
C ALA A 116 -8.25 4.04 8.01
N ALA A 117 -8.69 4.02 9.26
CA ALA A 117 -8.17 4.92 10.29
C ALA A 117 -6.68 4.68 10.57
N THR A 118 -6.25 3.41 10.56
CA THR A 118 -4.85 3.02 10.76
C THR A 118 -3.97 3.53 9.63
N VAL A 119 -4.33 3.30 8.36
CA VAL A 119 -3.49 3.74 7.23
C VAL A 119 -3.41 5.28 7.15
N GLN A 120 -4.50 5.98 7.45
CA GLN A 120 -4.49 7.46 7.57
C GLN A 120 -3.61 7.95 8.73
N PHE A 121 -3.56 7.22 9.84
CA PHE A 121 -2.69 7.56 10.96
C PHE A 121 -1.21 7.35 10.62
N MET A 122 -0.88 6.29 9.86
CA MET A 122 0.49 6.00 9.41
C MET A 122 1.06 7.17 8.61
N THR A 123 0.31 7.74 7.66
CA THR A 123 0.82 8.85 6.85
C THR A 123 0.96 10.16 7.64
N LYS A 124 0.06 10.43 8.58
CA LYS A 124 0.16 11.61 9.46
C LYS A 124 1.36 11.57 10.41
N THR A 125 1.80 10.38 10.80
CA THR A 125 2.89 10.21 11.77
C THR A 125 4.27 10.29 11.11
N LEU A 126 4.37 9.93 9.83
CA LEU A 126 5.59 10.01 9.03
C LEU A 126 5.94 11.45 8.57
N SER A 127 4.97 12.35 8.47
CA SER A 127 5.19 13.77 8.09
C SER A 127 5.78 14.65 9.19
N ARG A 128 6.58 14.09 10.11
CA ARG A 128 7.22 14.82 11.22
C ARG A 128 8.61 15.32 10.88
#